data_AF-A0A0F9ZK13-F1
#
_entry.id   AF-A0A0F9ZK13-F1
#
_cell.length_a   1.000
_cell.length_b   1.000
_cell.length_c   1.000
_cell.angle_alpha   90.00
_cell.angle_beta   90.00
_cell.angle_gamma   90.00
#
_symmetry.space_group_name_H-M   'P 1'
#
loop_
_entity.id
_entity.type
_entity.pdbx_description
1 polymer ?
#
loop_
_entity_poly.entity_id
_entity_poly.type
_entity_poly.pdbx_seq_one_letter_code
_entity_poly.pdbx_strand_id
1 'polypeptide(L)'
;MRIFSAPKPQERLSLVTSIQFVVELEFLTPPVSETVPDRDRSFHYFASALQDAGLQAAFLLEEKNKKEESYPEAKDQSNDNDNDQDTDGQMTENQLPAQAPRGSIIKTKHNGNMFIMSPQSSIPWIKAGAKDNPLVRYWLINPDSNISGHGQHETWHPTALTSPILRESEANNLFPGLNTAIYTIWTAHPARVHINDSCGLHVHVSPAVVSSLTQGVAQGLNQGQNHQGHRQGLTTLQVQRVATLVVVLENSLLFHLCSPYRRQIHNQLIAGSGLAYATNSPACPLAEANLPPNILKGTGAVEKAIKFLWTASDLDQISQMLSRHPKTRDTHPTALRINTHKHEDDSVSHMLEFRHAQAAFNQGFVDNWVRLVLTVCKVAFLPTERFKLVVAML
;
A
#
# COMPACT_ATOMS: atom_id res chain seq x y z
N MET A 1 -52.22 25.64 22.70
CA MET A 1 -50.79 25.85 22.35
C MET A 1 -50.36 24.70 21.43
N ARG A 2 -50.08 24.97 20.15
CA ARG A 2 -49.47 23.99 19.24
C ARG A 2 -47.96 24.21 19.26
N ILE A 3 -47.22 23.19 19.65
CA ILE A 3 -45.76 23.20 19.67
C ILE A 3 -45.30 22.92 18.24
N PHE A 4 -44.65 23.90 17.61
CA PHE A 4 -43.97 23.71 16.33
C PHE A 4 -42.63 23.02 16.58
N SER A 5 -42.51 21.76 16.16
CA SER A 5 -41.22 21.07 16.11
C SER A 5 -40.38 21.69 14.99
N ALA A 6 -39.20 22.19 15.33
CA ALA A 6 -38.24 22.69 14.35
C ALA A 6 -37.85 21.56 13.37
N PRO A 7 -37.64 21.86 12.07
CA PRO A 7 -37.20 20.86 11.11
C PRO A 7 -35.84 20.31 11.52
N LYS A 8 -35.69 18.98 11.46
CA LYS A 8 -34.41 18.31 11.70
C LYS A 8 -33.33 18.89 10.78
N PRO A 9 -32.11 19.11 11.26
CA PRO A 9 -31.01 19.55 10.41
C PRO A 9 -30.80 18.51 9.31
N GLN A 10 -30.96 18.95 8.07
CA GLN A 10 -30.72 18.14 6.88
C GLN A 10 -29.24 17.77 6.84
N GLU A 11 -28.93 16.48 6.71
CA GLU A 11 -27.56 15.99 6.60
C GLU A 11 -26.87 16.71 5.43
N ARG A 12 -25.82 17.48 5.71
CA ARG A 12 -24.89 17.90 4.67
C ARG A 12 -24.13 16.64 4.25
N LEU A 13 -24.59 15.97 3.19
CA LEU A 13 -23.77 15.02 2.46
C LEU A 13 -22.44 15.71 2.14
N SER A 14 -21.33 15.18 2.66
CA SER A 14 -20.01 15.63 2.24
C SER A 14 -19.92 15.43 0.73
N LEU A 15 -19.93 16.51 -0.03
CA LEU A 15 -19.82 16.50 -1.49
C LEU A 15 -18.43 16.04 -1.97
N VAL A 16 -17.51 15.76 -1.05
CA VAL A 16 -16.13 15.34 -1.32
C VAL A 16 -15.93 13.96 -0.71
N THR A 17 -15.55 13.02 -1.56
CA THR A 17 -15.10 11.68 -1.16
C THR A 17 -13.87 11.85 -0.27
N SER A 18 -13.98 11.53 1.01
CA SER A 18 -12.83 11.49 1.91
C SER A 18 -11.87 10.41 1.42
N ILE A 19 -10.57 10.64 1.56
CA ILE A 19 -9.54 9.68 1.15
C ILE A 19 -8.72 9.20 2.35
N GLN A 20 -8.17 8.00 2.21
CA GLN A 20 -7.20 7.41 3.10
C GLN A 20 -5.99 6.95 2.28
N PHE A 21 -4.84 6.85 2.92
CA PHE A 21 -3.59 6.55 2.21
C PHE A 21 -2.61 5.74 3.03
N VAL A 22 -1.69 5.08 2.36
CA VAL A 22 -0.53 4.38 2.93
C VAL A 22 0.71 4.92 2.23
N VAL A 23 1.79 5.10 2.99
CA VAL A 23 3.10 5.46 2.47
C VAL A 23 4.01 4.25 2.61
N GLU A 24 4.74 3.92 1.56
CA GLU A 24 5.78 2.90 1.56
C GLU A 24 7.11 3.53 1.13
N LEU A 25 8.14 3.35 1.96
CA LEU A 25 9.48 3.89 1.73
C LEU A 25 10.47 2.73 1.63
N GLU A 26 11.13 2.61 0.49
CA GLU A 26 12.14 1.58 0.23
C GLU A 26 13.54 2.11 0.60
N PHE A 27 14.38 1.27 1.22
CA PHE A 27 15.74 1.61 1.64
C PHE A 27 16.57 0.36 1.97
N LEU A 28 17.87 0.54 2.09
CA LEU A 28 18.80 -0.49 2.54
C LEU A 28 19.07 -0.31 4.03
N THR A 29 18.84 -1.35 4.82
CA THR A 29 19.18 -1.36 6.25
C THR A 29 20.58 -1.94 6.48
N PRO A 30 21.39 -1.29 7.33
CA PRO A 30 22.67 -1.86 7.74
C PRO A 30 22.45 -3.13 8.58
N PRO A 31 23.35 -4.12 8.50
CA PRO A 31 23.33 -5.26 9.40
C PRO A 31 23.63 -4.80 10.84
N VAL A 32 22.86 -5.30 11.81
CA VAL A 32 23.03 -4.96 13.24
C VAL A 32 24.17 -5.74 13.91
N SER A 33 24.74 -6.75 13.23
CA SER A 33 25.88 -7.54 13.69
C SER A 33 26.86 -7.75 12.54
N GLU A 34 28.14 -7.48 12.77
CA GLU A 34 29.20 -7.61 11.76
C GLU A 34 29.52 -9.07 11.40
N THR A 35 29.23 -10.00 12.32
CA THR A 35 29.66 -11.40 12.22
C THR A 35 28.70 -12.29 11.42
N VAL A 36 27.40 -11.96 11.40
CA VAL A 36 26.38 -12.67 10.64
C VAL A 36 25.31 -11.65 10.22
N PRO A 37 25.09 -11.44 8.89
CA PRO A 37 23.99 -10.63 8.39
C PRO A 37 22.66 -11.31 8.73
N ASP A 38 22.14 -11.03 9.92
CA ASP A 38 20.83 -11.48 10.36
C ASP A 38 19.80 -10.39 10.05
N ARG A 39 19.10 -10.58 8.93
CA ARG A 39 18.05 -9.67 8.48
C ARG A 39 16.90 -9.60 9.49
N ASP A 40 16.52 -10.73 10.09
CA ASP A 40 15.40 -10.81 11.01
C ASP A 40 15.69 -9.96 12.27
N ARG A 41 16.93 -10.03 12.76
CA ARG A 41 17.42 -9.17 13.84
C ARG A 41 17.45 -7.70 13.45
N SER A 42 17.85 -7.39 12.22
CA SER A 42 17.86 -6.02 11.71
C SER A 42 16.43 -5.45 11.65
N PHE A 43 15.46 -6.21 11.16
CA PHE A 43 14.07 -5.76 11.08
C PHE A 43 13.43 -5.60 12.45
N HIS A 44 13.68 -6.53 13.37
CA HIS A 44 13.29 -6.40 14.76
C HIS A 44 13.89 -5.12 15.40
N TYR A 45 15.16 -4.83 15.14
CA TYR A 45 15.82 -3.63 15.65
C TYR A 45 15.14 -2.33 15.19
N PHE A 46 14.87 -2.20 13.89
CA PHE A 46 14.18 -1.01 13.34
C PHE A 46 12.71 -0.92 13.79
N ALA A 47 12.00 -2.05 13.90
CA ALA A 47 10.65 -2.07 14.44
C ALA A 47 10.61 -1.69 15.93
N SER A 48 11.62 -2.10 16.72
CA SER A 48 11.76 -1.69 18.13
C SER A 48 11.97 -0.19 18.25
N ALA A 49 12.81 0.40 17.40
CA ALA A 49 13.03 1.84 17.39
C ALA A 49 11.72 2.63 17.13
N LEU A 50 10.89 2.16 16.21
CA LEU A 50 9.56 2.73 15.97
C LEU A 50 8.65 2.62 17.19
N GLN A 51 8.66 1.47 17.86
CA GLN A 51 7.92 1.24 19.10
C GLN A 51 8.36 2.19 20.22
N ASP A 52 9.66 2.35 20.42
CA ASP A 52 10.24 3.24 21.42
C ASP A 52 9.90 4.72 21.15
N ALA A 53 9.71 5.08 19.87
CA ALA A 53 9.18 6.37 19.46
C ALA A 53 7.66 6.53 19.64
N GLY A 54 6.98 5.55 20.25
CA GLY A 54 5.55 5.57 20.54
C GLY A 54 4.66 5.13 19.36
N LEU A 55 5.23 4.57 18.29
CA LEU A 55 4.49 4.10 17.13
C LEU A 55 4.13 2.61 17.27
N GLN A 56 2.94 2.22 16.83
CA GLN A 56 2.59 0.80 16.77
C GLN A 56 3.32 0.15 15.59
N ALA A 57 4.30 -0.71 15.90
CA ALA A 57 5.20 -1.28 14.92
C ALA A 57 5.01 -2.79 14.77
N ALA A 58 5.36 -3.29 13.59
CA ALA A 58 5.42 -4.71 13.27
C ALA A 58 6.59 -4.98 12.33
N PHE A 59 6.99 -6.25 12.23
CA PHE A 59 7.94 -6.70 11.23
C PHE A 59 7.54 -8.02 10.60
N LEU A 60 8.00 -8.26 9.37
CA LEU A 60 7.72 -9.49 8.62
C LEU A 60 9.02 -10.26 8.41
N LEU A 61 9.02 -11.53 8.80
CA LEU A 61 10.10 -12.46 8.50
C LEU A 61 9.85 -13.11 7.14
N GLU A 62 10.92 -13.32 6.37
CA GLU A 62 10.79 -14.07 5.12
C GLU A 62 10.50 -15.54 5.45
N GLU A 63 9.62 -16.17 4.68
CA GLU A 63 9.51 -17.62 4.72
C GLU A 63 10.86 -18.18 4.30
N LYS A 64 11.62 -18.74 5.25
CA LYS A 64 12.68 -19.69 4.90
C LYS A 64 11.97 -20.78 4.11
N ASN A 65 12.09 -20.75 2.79
CA ASN A 65 11.55 -21.76 1.91
C ASN A 65 11.85 -23.11 2.56
N LYS A 66 10.82 -23.91 2.84
CA LYS A 66 10.97 -25.35 3.07
C LYS A 66 11.47 -25.98 1.77
N LYS A 67 12.71 -25.68 1.38
CA LYS A 67 13.39 -26.31 0.27
C LYS A 67 14.04 -27.58 0.82
N GLU A 68 13.43 -28.69 0.44
CA GLU A 68 14.13 -29.90 0.01
C GLU A 68 15.08 -30.55 1.04
N GLU A 69 14.51 -31.19 2.06
CA GLU A 69 15.06 -32.47 2.52
C GLU A 69 14.33 -33.60 1.80
N SER A 70 14.53 -33.70 0.48
CA SER A 70 14.38 -35.00 -0.19
C SER A 70 15.75 -35.65 -0.17
N TYR A 71 16.02 -36.44 0.88
CA TYR A 71 17.14 -37.37 0.85
C TYR A 71 16.89 -38.38 -0.27
N PRO A 72 17.90 -38.73 -1.09
CA PRO A 72 17.75 -39.82 -2.04
C PRO A 72 17.69 -41.14 -1.25
N GLU A 73 16.59 -41.87 -1.43
CA GLU A 73 16.40 -43.23 -0.94
C GLU A 73 17.54 -44.13 -1.43
N ALA A 74 18.44 -44.51 -0.53
CA ALA A 74 19.25 -45.70 -0.68
C ALA A 74 18.47 -46.87 -0.06
N LYS A 75 18.01 -47.79 -0.91
CA LYS A 75 17.60 -49.13 -0.50
C LYS A 75 18.80 -49.85 0.12
N ASP A 76 18.69 -50.38 1.33
CA ASP A 76 18.40 -51.80 1.56
C ASP A 76 18.59 -52.21 3.04
N GLN A 77 17.84 -53.26 3.42
CA GLN A 77 18.07 -54.23 4.53
C GLN A 77 17.60 -53.93 5.97
N SER A 78 16.39 -54.45 6.24
CA SER A 78 16.05 -55.46 7.29
C SER A 78 16.54 -55.27 8.74
N ASN A 79 15.61 -55.07 9.69
CA ASN A 79 15.15 -56.09 10.64
C ASN A 79 14.27 -55.49 11.77
N ASP A 80 13.09 -56.09 11.93
CA ASP A 80 12.34 -56.47 13.14
C ASP A 80 12.42 -55.67 14.46
N ASN A 81 11.19 -55.35 14.91
CA ASN A 81 10.61 -55.48 16.25
C ASN A 81 10.71 -54.36 17.32
N ASP A 82 9.50 -53.91 17.65
CA ASP A 82 8.88 -53.74 18.98
C ASP A 82 9.01 -52.44 19.80
N ASN A 83 7.80 -51.96 20.12
CA ASN A 83 7.31 -51.29 21.33
C ASN A 83 7.47 -49.76 21.53
N ASP A 84 6.28 -49.13 21.55
CA ASP A 84 5.74 -48.21 22.56
C ASP A 84 6.67 -47.11 23.14
N GLN A 85 6.33 -45.84 22.87
CA GLN A 85 5.64 -44.96 23.84
C GLN A 85 5.56 -43.53 23.31
N ASP A 86 4.40 -42.92 23.56
CA ASP A 86 4.13 -41.49 23.51
C ASP A 86 5.26 -40.65 24.14
N THR A 87 5.66 -39.59 23.46
CA THR A 87 6.12 -38.38 24.16
C THR A 87 5.93 -37.14 23.27
N ASP A 88 4.90 -36.37 23.63
CA ASP A 88 4.85 -34.92 23.41
C ASP A 88 6.18 -34.29 23.84
N GLY A 89 6.85 -33.56 22.94
CA GLY A 89 8.16 -33.00 23.25
C GLY A 89 8.71 -32.05 22.19
N GLN A 90 8.24 -30.80 22.24
CA GLN A 90 8.99 -29.58 21.89
C GLN A 90 9.77 -29.57 20.57
N MET A 91 9.12 -29.10 19.50
CA MET A 91 9.85 -28.51 18.37
C MET A 91 10.40 -27.14 18.77
N THR A 92 11.70 -27.13 19.02
CA THR A 92 12.69 -26.05 18.88
C THR A 92 12.16 -24.67 18.45
N GLU A 93 11.91 -23.83 19.46
CA GLU A 93 11.92 -22.37 19.36
C GLU A 93 13.26 -21.90 18.77
N ASN A 94 13.24 -21.51 17.49
CA ASN A 94 14.35 -20.80 16.85
C ASN A 94 14.50 -19.41 17.50
N GLN A 95 15.36 -19.36 18.51
CA GLN A 95 16.20 -18.26 19.02
C GLN A 95 15.91 -16.85 18.48
N LEU A 96 14.74 -16.30 18.81
CA LEU A 96 14.63 -14.87 19.12
C LEU A 96 15.17 -14.66 20.55
N PRO A 97 15.83 -13.53 20.88
CA PRO A 97 16.44 -13.35 22.19
C PRO A 97 15.41 -13.56 23.30
N ALA A 98 15.80 -14.32 24.33
CA ALA A 98 15.01 -14.66 25.52
C ALA A 98 14.63 -13.45 26.42
N GLN A 99 14.63 -12.22 25.87
CA GLN A 99 14.30 -10.98 26.56
C GLN A 99 13.07 -10.25 25.99
N ALA A 100 12.41 -10.80 24.95
CA ALA A 100 11.06 -10.32 24.60
C ALA A 100 10.06 -10.87 25.64
N PRO A 101 9.25 -10.02 26.31
CA PRO A 101 8.26 -10.49 27.30
C PRO A 101 7.35 -11.57 26.70
N ARG A 102 7.22 -12.72 27.36
CA ARG A 102 6.27 -13.77 26.94
C ARG A 102 4.87 -13.14 26.76
N GLY A 103 4.39 -13.10 25.51
CA GLY A 103 3.09 -12.51 25.13
C GLY A 103 3.14 -11.27 24.23
N SER A 104 4.32 -10.78 23.84
CA SER A 104 4.49 -9.51 23.09
C SER A 104 4.46 -9.62 21.56
N ILE A 105 4.16 -10.81 21.01
CA ILE A 105 4.20 -11.13 19.58
C ILE A 105 2.94 -11.93 19.22
N ILE A 106 2.08 -11.36 18.36
CA ILE A 106 0.85 -12.02 17.88
C ILE A 106 1.00 -12.36 16.39
N LYS A 107 0.81 -13.64 16.03
CA LYS A 107 0.70 -14.08 14.63
C LYS A 107 -0.72 -13.87 14.13
N THR A 108 -0.85 -13.39 12.89
CA THR A 108 -2.17 -13.21 12.26
C THR A 108 -2.62 -14.49 11.56
N LYS A 109 -3.95 -14.70 11.41
CA LYS A 109 -4.50 -15.89 10.73
C LYS A 109 -4.02 -16.03 9.28
N HIS A 110 -3.81 -14.90 8.60
CA HIS A 110 -3.48 -14.85 7.17
C HIS A 110 -2.00 -14.58 6.90
N ASN A 111 -1.19 -14.30 7.92
CA ASN A 111 0.25 -14.11 7.79
C ASN A 111 0.98 -14.63 9.04
N GLY A 112 1.44 -15.88 8.97
CA GLY A 112 2.13 -16.58 10.04
C GLY A 112 3.57 -16.11 10.29
N ASN A 113 4.10 -15.24 9.42
CA ASN A 113 5.46 -14.69 9.47
C ASN A 113 5.49 -13.21 9.88
N MET A 114 4.33 -12.64 10.20
CA MET A 114 4.22 -11.28 10.71
C MET A 114 4.24 -11.28 12.23
N PHE A 115 5.07 -10.40 12.79
CA PHE A 115 5.31 -10.24 14.23
C PHE A 115 4.92 -8.82 14.63
N ILE A 116 3.90 -8.69 15.48
CA ILE A 116 3.42 -7.39 15.99
C ILE A 116 4.11 -7.09 17.31
N MET A 117 4.67 -5.90 17.49
CA MET A 117 5.35 -5.52 18.73
C MET A 117 4.38 -4.85 19.71
N SER A 118 4.13 -5.52 20.85
CA SER A 118 3.36 -5.10 22.03
C SER A 118 2.51 -3.82 21.84
N PRO A 119 1.21 -3.92 21.50
CA PRO A 119 0.32 -2.79 21.55
C PRO A 119 0.12 -2.42 23.02
N GLN A 120 0.36 -1.18 23.42
CA GLN A 120 0.10 -0.71 24.80
C GLN A 120 -1.39 -0.82 25.24
N SER A 121 -2.25 -1.42 24.44
CA SER A 121 -3.67 -1.62 24.71
C SER A 121 -3.92 -3.08 25.10
N SER A 122 -4.19 -3.31 26.38
CA SER A 122 -4.80 -4.53 26.96
C SER A 122 -6.26 -4.77 26.52
N ILE A 123 -6.75 -4.07 25.48
CA ILE A 123 -8.10 -4.29 24.95
C ILE A 123 -8.13 -5.65 24.25
N PRO A 124 -9.11 -6.52 24.54
CA PRO A 124 -9.30 -7.78 23.82
C PRO A 124 -9.44 -7.52 22.31
N TRP A 125 -8.33 -7.75 21.61
CA TRP A 125 -8.06 -7.83 20.17
C TRP A 125 -9.23 -8.21 19.25
N ILE A 126 -10.19 -9.01 19.72
CA ILE A 126 -11.37 -9.46 18.97
C ILE A 126 -12.42 -8.34 18.75
N LYS A 127 -12.44 -7.28 19.57
CA LYS A 127 -13.52 -6.26 19.51
C LYS A 127 -13.15 -4.94 18.84
N ALA A 128 -11.87 -4.71 18.53
CA ALA A 128 -11.40 -3.46 17.93
C ALA A 128 -10.69 -3.71 16.59
N GLY A 129 -11.45 -3.86 15.50
CA GLY A 129 -10.88 -3.68 14.14
C GLY A 129 -10.20 -4.88 13.49
N ALA A 130 -10.48 -6.13 13.91
CA ALA A 130 -10.06 -7.37 13.25
C ALA A 130 -10.62 -7.58 11.82
N LYS A 131 -11.05 -6.51 11.13
CA LYS A 131 -11.57 -6.54 9.76
C LYS A 131 -10.59 -6.00 8.74
N ASP A 132 -9.57 -5.23 9.10
CA ASP A 132 -8.66 -4.60 8.13
C ASP A 132 -7.50 -5.52 7.69
N ASN A 133 -6.75 -5.17 6.66
CA ASN A 133 -5.59 -5.96 6.27
C ASN A 133 -4.48 -5.73 7.31
N PRO A 134 -3.90 -6.78 7.92
CA PRO A 134 -2.93 -6.62 9.00
C PRO A 134 -1.65 -5.89 8.57
N LEU A 135 -1.28 -5.96 7.30
CA LEU A 135 -0.08 -5.31 6.75
C LEU A 135 -0.16 -3.77 6.75
N VAL A 136 -1.37 -3.21 6.85
CA VAL A 136 -1.62 -1.76 6.81
C VAL A 136 -2.24 -1.26 8.12
N ARG A 137 -2.05 -2.00 9.22
CA ARG A 137 -2.48 -1.59 10.57
C ARG A 137 -1.36 -0.99 11.41
N TYR A 138 -0.12 -1.29 11.05
CA TYR A 138 1.07 -0.95 11.83
C TYR A 138 2.09 -0.27 10.94
N TRP A 139 3.05 0.41 11.56
CA TRP A 139 4.31 0.74 10.89
C TRP A 139 5.08 -0.56 10.70
N LEU A 140 5.07 -1.08 9.48
CA LEU A 140 5.57 -2.39 9.14
C LEU A 140 6.95 -2.29 8.51
N ILE A 141 7.91 -3.01 9.08
CA ILE A 141 9.21 -3.29 8.45
C ILE A 141 9.11 -4.64 7.72
N ASN A 142 9.31 -4.64 6.41
CA ASN A 142 9.22 -5.84 5.58
C ASN A 142 10.40 -5.94 4.60
N PRO A 143 10.74 -7.16 4.16
CA PRO A 143 11.72 -7.33 3.11
C PRO A 143 11.16 -6.79 1.79
N ASP A 144 12.03 -6.14 1.01
CA ASP A 144 11.70 -5.75 -0.37
C ASP A 144 12.64 -6.44 -1.34
N SER A 145 12.11 -7.24 -2.25
CA SER A 145 12.91 -7.98 -3.22
C SER A 145 13.27 -7.17 -4.47
N ASN A 146 12.75 -5.95 -4.62
CA ASN A 146 12.93 -5.13 -5.83
C ASN A 146 14.12 -4.17 -5.75
N ILE A 147 14.74 -4.02 -4.58
CA ILE A 147 15.91 -3.17 -4.38
C ILE A 147 17.14 -4.02 -4.08
N SER A 148 18.31 -3.53 -4.49
CA SER A 148 19.58 -4.23 -4.27
C SER A 148 20.66 -3.26 -3.83
N GLY A 149 21.54 -3.74 -2.96
CA GLY A 149 22.73 -3.00 -2.55
C GLY A 149 23.81 -3.05 -3.63
N HIS A 150 24.64 -2.00 -3.70
CA HIS A 150 25.80 -1.94 -4.58
C HIS A 150 27.00 -1.35 -3.83
N GLY A 151 28.21 -1.74 -4.25
CA GLY A 151 29.46 -1.25 -3.65
C GLY A 151 29.51 -1.52 -2.15
N GLN A 152 29.76 -0.49 -1.34
CA GLN A 152 29.87 -0.63 0.12
C GLN A 152 28.56 -1.07 0.83
N HIS A 153 27.42 -1.02 0.13
CA HIS A 153 26.12 -1.42 0.67
C HIS A 153 25.60 -2.75 0.09
N GLU A 154 26.43 -3.51 -0.64
CA GLU A 154 26.05 -4.79 -1.26
C GLU A 154 25.50 -5.80 -0.23
N THR A 155 26.03 -5.78 0.99
CA THR A 155 25.63 -6.67 2.09
C THR A 155 24.47 -6.12 2.93
N TRP A 156 23.98 -4.91 2.65
CA TRP A 156 22.88 -4.30 3.39
C TRP A 156 21.55 -4.91 2.97
N HIS A 157 20.58 -4.96 3.89
CA HIS A 157 19.33 -5.67 3.65
C HIS A 157 18.31 -4.78 2.92
N PRO A 158 17.79 -5.23 1.77
CA PRO A 158 16.63 -4.62 1.12
C PRO A 158 15.41 -4.58 2.05
N THR A 159 14.90 -3.38 2.32
CA THR A 159 13.87 -3.13 3.32
C THR A 159 12.84 -2.12 2.81
N ALA A 160 11.58 -2.33 3.18
CA ALA A 160 10.54 -1.32 3.07
C ALA A 160 9.97 -0.99 4.46
N LEU A 161 9.57 0.26 4.62
CA LEU A 161 8.72 0.74 5.71
C LEU A 161 7.36 1.08 5.12
N THR A 162 6.33 0.32 5.49
CA THR A 162 4.94 0.59 5.11
C THR A 162 4.19 1.20 6.29
N SER A 163 3.48 2.30 6.08
CA SER A 163 2.67 2.94 7.12
C SER A 163 1.38 2.16 7.41
N PRO A 164 0.73 2.38 8.55
CA PRO A 164 -0.69 2.04 8.68
C PRO A 164 -1.53 2.83 7.65
N ILE A 165 -2.81 2.48 7.48
CA ILE A 165 -3.77 3.34 6.76
C ILE A 165 -3.90 4.66 7.52
N LEU A 166 -3.38 5.73 6.91
CA LEU A 166 -3.44 7.09 7.39
C LEU A 166 -4.71 7.77 6.85
N ARG A 167 -5.32 8.60 7.69
CA ARG A 167 -6.48 9.42 7.31
C ARG A 167 -6.00 10.76 6.77
N GLU A 168 -6.88 11.45 6.03
CA GLU A 168 -6.62 12.81 5.56
C GLU A 168 -6.23 13.80 6.68
N SER A 169 -6.69 13.57 7.91
CA SER A 169 -6.27 14.36 9.07
C SER A 169 -4.77 14.33 9.32
N GLU A 170 -4.09 13.23 9.00
CA GLU A 170 -2.62 13.14 9.07
C GLU A 170 -1.96 14.17 8.16
N ALA A 171 -2.42 14.27 6.90
CA ALA A 171 -1.89 15.24 5.94
C ALA A 171 -2.22 16.70 6.34
N ASN A 172 -3.41 16.92 6.89
CA ASN A 172 -3.87 18.24 7.35
C ASN A 172 -3.09 18.73 8.59
N ASN A 173 -2.57 17.79 9.40
CA ASN A 173 -1.82 18.08 10.62
C ASN A 173 -0.29 18.05 10.42
N LEU A 174 0.19 18.18 9.19
CA LEU A 174 1.63 18.16 8.84
C LEU A 174 2.32 16.81 9.15
N PHE A 175 1.61 15.71 8.92
CA PHE A 175 2.16 14.34 8.91
C PHE A 175 2.94 13.95 10.17
N PRO A 176 2.42 14.14 11.40
CA PRO A 176 3.18 13.93 12.62
C PRO A 176 3.66 12.48 12.81
N GLY A 177 2.83 11.49 12.52
CA GLY A 177 3.18 10.08 12.63
C GLY A 177 4.19 9.65 11.57
N LEU A 178 3.98 10.09 10.32
CA LEU A 178 4.91 9.82 9.22
C LEU A 178 6.27 10.48 9.44
N ASN A 179 6.30 11.74 9.86
CA ASN A 179 7.54 12.46 10.15
C ASN A 179 8.30 11.85 11.32
N THR A 180 7.59 11.34 12.34
CA THR A 180 8.18 10.58 13.44
C THR A 180 8.81 9.28 12.90
N ALA A 181 8.07 8.49 12.12
CA ALA A 181 8.57 7.21 11.60
C ALA A 181 9.82 7.38 10.71
N ILE A 182 9.79 8.34 9.78
CA ILE A 182 10.92 8.63 8.88
C ILE A 182 12.16 9.04 9.67
N TYR A 183 12.00 9.96 10.64
CA TYR A 183 13.12 10.40 11.47
C TYR A 183 13.68 9.25 12.30
N THR A 184 12.81 8.49 12.96
CA THR A 184 13.19 7.35 13.80
C THR A 184 13.99 6.33 13.01
N ILE A 185 13.52 5.89 11.83
CA ILE A 185 14.25 4.92 11.00
C ILE A 185 15.59 5.49 10.54
N TRP A 186 15.62 6.75 10.08
CA TRP A 186 16.85 7.40 9.63
C TRP A 186 17.94 7.42 10.70
N THR A 187 17.55 7.65 11.96
CA THR A 187 18.47 7.82 13.09
C THR A 187 18.67 6.59 13.95
N ALA A 188 17.91 5.51 13.72
CA ALA A 188 17.95 4.33 14.58
C ALA A 188 19.35 3.69 14.65
N HIS A 189 20.07 3.63 13.53
CA HIS A 189 21.40 3.02 13.46
C HIS A 189 22.51 4.07 13.23
N PRO A 190 23.71 3.95 13.84
CA PRO A 190 24.82 4.91 13.64
C PRO A 190 25.25 5.09 12.18
N ALA A 191 25.29 3.99 11.41
CA ALA A 191 25.59 4.02 9.98
C ALA A 191 24.48 4.66 9.13
N ARG A 192 23.31 4.88 9.73
CA ARG A 192 22.04 5.26 9.09
C ARG A 192 21.60 4.23 8.04
N VAL A 193 20.40 4.42 7.50
CA VAL A 193 19.92 3.65 6.35
C VAL A 193 20.43 4.27 5.06
N HIS A 194 20.39 3.52 3.96
CA HIS A 194 20.88 4.00 2.66
C HIS A 194 19.79 3.95 1.60
N ILE A 195 19.83 4.91 0.68
CA ILE A 195 18.95 5.00 -0.48
C ILE A 195 19.82 5.05 -1.73
N ASN A 196 19.50 4.22 -2.71
CA ASN A 196 20.10 4.25 -4.04
C ASN A 196 19.00 4.38 -5.12
N ASP A 197 19.40 4.38 -6.39
CA ASP A 197 18.48 4.61 -7.52
C ASP A 197 17.35 3.56 -7.67
N SER A 198 17.47 2.39 -7.03
CA SER A 198 16.39 1.38 -7.03
C SER A 198 15.31 1.68 -5.99
N CYS A 199 15.58 2.50 -4.98
CA CYS A 199 14.68 2.77 -3.86
C CYS A 199 13.61 3.83 -4.18
N GLY A 200 12.36 3.54 -3.88
CA GLY A 200 11.18 4.34 -4.15
C GLY A 200 10.45 4.89 -2.94
N LEU A 201 9.64 5.91 -3.19
CA LEU A 201 8.65 6.41 -2.26
C LEU A 201 7.25 6.25 -2.87
N HIS A 202 6.52 5.26 -2.38
CA HIS A 202 5.24 4.87 -2.93
C HIS A 202 4.11 5.41 -2.06
N VAL A 203 3.01 5.79 -2.70
CA VAL A 203 1.79 6.23 -2.01
C VAL A 203 0.62 5.44 -2.55
N HIS A 204 -0.08 4.74 -1.65
CA HIS A 204 -1.30 4.01 -1.96
C HIS A 204 -2.49 4.84 -1.50
N VAL A 205 -3.51 5.01 -2.34
CA VAL A 205 -4.69 5.83 -2.03
C VAL A 205 -5.97 5.05 -2.29
N SER A 206 -6.94 5.17 -1.38
CA SER A 206 -8.30 4.67 -1.56
C SER A 206 -9.33 5.65 -0.96
N PRO A 207 -10.61 5.53 -1.33
CA PRO A 207 -11.69 6.19 -0.60
C PRO A 207 -11.66 5.78 0.87
N ALA A 208 -11.86 6.75 1.77
CA ALA A 208 -11.96 6.47 3.19
C ALA A 208 -13.27 5.73 3.50
N VAL A 209 -13.21 4.80 4.44
CA VAL A 209 -14.41 4.09 4.92
C VAL A 209 -15.28 5.06 5.72
N VAL A 210 -16.45 5.42 5.20
CA VAL A 210 -17.45 6.17 5.95
C VAL A 210 -18.13 5.21 6.92
N SER A 211 -17.72 5.24 8.19
CA SER A 211 -18.49 4.58 9.25
C SER A 211 -19.79 5.38 9.43
N SER A 212 -20.90 4.84 8.94
CA SER A 212 -22.25 5.34 9.24
C SER A 212 -22.48 5.28 10.75
N LEU A 213 -22.18 6.37 11.46
CA LEU A 213 -22.42 6.50 12.90
C LEU A 213 -23.90 6.81 13.22
N THR A 214 -24.76 7.01 12.22
CA THR A 214 -26.18 7.36 12.41
C THR A 214 -27.15 6.17 12.33
N GLN A 215 -26.72 4.98 11.89
CA GLN A 215 -27.62 3.80 11.90
C GLN A 215 -27.83 3.17 13.29
N GLY A 216 -27.01 3.52 14.29
CA GLY A 216 -27.13 3.00 15.66
C GLY A 216 -28.26 3.60 16.50
N VAL A 217 -28.85 4.74 16.10
CA VAL A 217 -29.87 5.43 16.92
C VAL A 217 -31.30 5.17 16.43
N ALA A 218 -31.48 4.71 15.18
CA ALA A 218 -32.81 4.43 14.61
C ALA A 218 -33.24 2.95 14.68
N GLN A 219 -32.36 2.02 15.11
CA GLN A 219 -32.62 0.57 15.08
C GLN A 219 -32.58 -0.11 16.45
N GLY A 220 -33.07 0.59 17.49
CA GLY A 220 -33.30 0.00 18.82
C GLY A 220 -34.47 -1.01 18.88
N LEU A 221 -35.07 -1.45 17.77
CA LEU A 221 -36.29 -2.26 17.80
C LEU A 221 -36.35 -3.47 16.85
N ASN A 222 -35.31 -3.80 16.08
CA ASN A 222 -35.32 -5.04 15.28
C ASN A 222 -33.97 -5.77 15.40
N GLN A 223 -33.92 -6.76 16.29
CA GLN A 223 -32.85 -7.75 16.37
C GLN A 223 -32.86 -8.62 15.09
N GLY A 224 -31.71 -8.79 14.45
CA GLY A 224 -31.48 -9.93 13.55
C GLY A 224 -30.96 -9.67 12.14
N GLN A 225 -30.37 -8.51 11.82
CA GLN A 225 -29.65 -8.36 10.55
C GLN A 225 -28.21 -7.88 10.75
N ASN A 226 -27.27 -8.67 10.23
CA ASN A 226 -25.84 -8.35 10.14
C ASN A 226 -25.62 -7.05 9.34
N HIS A 227 -25.42 -5.94 10.04
CA HIS A 227 -25.03 -4.67 9.41
C HIS A 227 -23.53 -4.71 9.02
N GLN A 228 -23.24 -5.20 7.82
CA GLN A 228 -21.99 -4.91 7.13
C GLN A 228 -21.99 -3.42 6.74
N GLY A 229 -21.21 -2.61 7.47
CA GLY A 229 -20.87 -1.27 6.98
C GLY A 229 -20.27 -1.39 5.58
N HIS A 230 -20.91 -0.76 4.59
CA HIS A 230 -20.46 -0.82 3.21
C HIS A 230 -19.11 -0.10 3.09
N ARG A 231 -18.01 -0.86 2.95
CA ARG A 231 -16.72 -0.28 2.55
C ARG A 231 -16.91 0.31 1.14
N GLN A 232 -16.80 1.62 1.00
CA GLN A 232 -16.72 2.22 -0.33
C GLN A 232 -15.34 1.89 -0.92
N GLY A 233 -15.32 1.00 -1.91
CA GLY A 233 -14.12 0.71 -2.71
C GLY A 233 -13.89 1.77 -3.78
N LEU A 234 -12.72 1.72 -4.42
CA LEU A 234 -12.46 2.46 -5.66
C LEU A 234 -13.51 2.10 -6.72
N THR A 235 -13.96 3.10 -7.48
CA THR A 235 -14.84 2.88 -8.63
C THR A 235 -14.06 2.96 -9.94
N THR A 236 -14.56 2.30 -11.00
CA THR A 236 -14.01 2.39 -12.36
C THR A 236 -13.80 3.84 -12.79
N LEU A 237 -14.79 4.70 -12.57
CA LEU A 237 -14.74 6.12 -12.94
C LEU A 237 -13.63 6.87 -12.19
N GLN A 238 -13.46 6.63 -10.89
CA GLN A 238 -12.40 7.25 -10.10
C GLN A 238 -11.02 6.87 -10.63
N VAL A 239 -10.82 5.57 -10.93
CA VAL A 239 -9.55 5.06 -11.45
C VAL A 239 -9.26 5.59 -12.86
N GLN A 240 -10.26 5.61 -13.76
CA GLN A 240 -10.12 6.21 -15.09
C GLN A 240 -9.67 7.67 -15.02
N ARG A 241 -10.26 8.45 -14.11
CA ARG A 241 -9.89 9.86 -13.91
C ARG A 241 -8.49 10.02 -13.35
N VAL A 242 -8.10 9.22 -12.35
CA VAL A 242 -6.73 9.24 -11.82
C VAL A 242 -5.73 8.88 -12.90
N ALA A 243 -5.93 7.77 -13.61
CA ALA A 243 -5.04 7.35 -14.68
C ALA A 243 -4.96 8.39 -15.82
N THR A 244 -6.07 9.09 -16.13
CA THR A 244 -6.06 10.20 -17.08
C THR A 244 -5.17 11.35 -16.60
N LEU A 245 -5.31 11.78 -15.34
CA LEU A 245 -4.46 12.82 -14.75
C LEU A 245 -2.99 12.40 -14.76
N VAL A 246 -2.69 11.14 -14.41
CA VAL A 246 -1.32 10.63 -14.40
C VAL A 246 -0.72 10.63 -15.80
N VAL A 247 -1.46 10.17 -16.82
CA VAL A 247 -1.02 10.21 -18.22
C VAL A 247 -0.67 11.65 -18.67
N VAL A 248 -1.44 12.65 -18.24
CA VAL A 248 -1.20 14.07 -18.58
C VAL A 248 -0.02 14.66 -17.80
N LEU A 249 0.12 14.31 -16.52
CA LEU A 249 1.08 14.93 -15.60
C LEU A 249 2.43 14.20 -15.52
N GLU A 250 2.53 12.97 -16.04
CA GLU A 250 3.71 12.12 -15.86
C GLU A 250 5.00 12.79 -16.31
N ASN A 251 5.00 13.36 -17.51
CA ASN A 251 6.21 13.95 -18.09
C ASN A 251 6.52 15.36 -17.60
N SER A 252 5.50 16.15 -17.29
CA SER A 252 5.67 17.56 -16.91
C SER A 252 5.86 17.76 -15.42
N LEU A 253 5.46 16.79 -14.59
CA LEU A 253 5.45 16.94 -13.14
C LEU A 253 5.97 15.69 -12.41
N LEU A 254 5.37 14.52 -12.63
CA LEU A 254 5.60 13.37 -11.73
C LEU A 254 7.00 12.76 -11.88
N PHE A 255 7.48 12.57 -13.10
CA PHE A 255 8.82 12.01 -13.35
C PHE A 255 9.97 12.98 -13.09
N HIS A 256 9.69 14.24 -12.71
CA HIS A 256 10.71 15.15 -12.20
C HIS A 256 11.04 14.91 -10.72
N LEU A 257 10.32 14.02 -10.04
CA LEU A 257 10.52 13.66 -8.64
C LEU A 257 11.44 12.44 -8.44
N CYS A 258 12.07 11.93 -9.51
CA CYS A 258 12.99 10.81 -9.43
C CYS A 258 14.22 10.97 -10.32
N SER A 259 15.23 10.13 -10.08
CA SER A 259 16.44 10.13 -10.91
C SER A 259 16.12 9.66 -12.34
N PRO A 260 16.89 10.08 -13.36
CA PRO A 260 16.72 9.59 -14.72
C PRO A 260 16.77 8.06 -14.82
N TYR A 261 17.54 7.41 -13.96
CA TYR A 261 17.60 5.94 -13.87
C TYR A 261 16.27 5.35 -13.42
N ARG A 262 15.67 5.86 -12.33
CA ARG A 262 14.35 5.41 -11.87
C ARG A 262 13.26 5.67 -12.91
N ARG A 263 13.34 6.76 -13.68
CA ARG A 263 12.44 7.02 -14.81
C ARG A 263 12.59 6.01 -15.95
N GLN A 264 13.78 5.44 -16.16
CA GLN A 264 14.00 4.37 -17.13
C GLN A 264 13.41 3.05 -16.64
N ILE A 265 13.52 2.77 -15.33
CA ILE A 265 12.88 1.61 -14.70
C ILE A 265 11.35 1.74 -14.76
N HIS A 266 10.80 2.87 -14.34
CA HIS A 266 9.36 3.09 -14.37
C HIS A 266 8.96 3.77 -15.68
N ASN A 267 8.71 2.95 -16.70
CA ASN A 267 8.20 3.44 -17.98
C ASN A 267 6.91 4.26 -17.81
N GLN A 268 6.78 5.31 -18.62
CA GLN A 268 5.55 6.09 -18.76
C GLN A 268 4.38 5.16 -19.06
N LEU A 269 3.20 5.46 -18.53
CA LEU A 269 2.01 4.65 -18.77
C LEU A 269 1.74 4.49 -20.27
N ILE A 270 1.85 5.55 -21.05
CA ILE A 270 1.58 5.52 -22.50
C ILE A 270 2.59 4.70 -23.31
N ALA A 271 3.74 4.33 -22.72
CA ALA A 271 4.82 3.62 -23.40
C ALA A 271 5.04 2.19 -22.85
N GLY A 272 4.92 2.00 -21.54
CA GLY A 272 5.23 0.74 -20.85
C GLY A 272 4.02 -0.11 -20.46
N SER A 273 2.80 0.42 -20.62
CA SER A 273 1.56 -0.28 -20.24
C SER A 273 0.79 -0.81 -21.45
N GLY A 274 -0.32 -1.50 -21.19
CA GLY A 274 -1.28 -1.89 -22.23
C GLY A 274 -1.84 -0.70 -23.02
N LEU A 275 -1.78 0.53 -22.48
CA LEU A 275 -2.19 1.75 -23.17
C LEU A 275 -1.37 2.05 -24.44
N ALA A 276 -0.13 1.55 -24.53
CA ALA A 276 0.72 1.74 -25.70
C ALA A 276 0.14 1.12 -26.99
N TYR A 277 -0.80 0.17 -26.85
CA TYR A 277 -1.48 -0.50 -27.97
C TYR A 277 -2.78 0.17 -28.39
N ALA A 278 -3.11 1.33 -27.83
CA ALA A 278 -4.26 2.09 -28.27
C ALA A 278 -4.17 2.35 -29.79
N THR A 279 -4.99 1.63 -30.56
CA THR A 279 -5.10 1.80 -32.00
C THR A 279 -5.93 3.05 -32.29
N ASN A 280 -6.55 3.19 -33.46
CA ASN A 280 -7.54 4.24 -33.66
C ASN A 280 -8.77 3.91 -32.79
N SER A 281 -8.71 4.31 -31.52
CA SER A 281 -9.78 4.08 -30.55
C SER A 281 -11.03 4.84 -31.00
N PRO A 282 -12.19 4.17 -31.04
CA PRO A 282 -13.44 4.81 -31.44
C PRO A 282 -13.79 5.94 -30.48
N ALA A 283 -14.72 6.81 -30.91
CA ALA A 283 -15.35 7.76 -30.01
C ALA A 283 -15.90 7.00 -28.78
N CYS A 284 -15.56 7.47 -27.58
CA CYS A 284 -16.02 6.88 -26.33
C CYS A 284 -16.98 7.88 -25.66
N PRO A 285 -18.31 7.65 -25.73
CA PRO A 285 -19.29 8.56 -25.14
C PRO A 285 -19.06 8.81 -23.65
N LEU A 286 -18.56 7.80 -22.93
CA LEU A 286 -18.23 7.94 -21.52
C LEU A 286 -17.08 8.92 -21.29
N ALA A 287 -16.04 8.86 -22.13
CA ALA A 287 -14.94 9.83 -22.10
C ALA A 287 -15.45 11.25 -22.42
N GLU A 288 -16.24 11.40 -23.48
CA GLU A 288 -16.81 12.70 -23.89
C GLU A 288 -17.72 13.32 -22.82
N ALA A 289 -18.48 12.49 -22.11
CA ALA A 289 -19.30 12.94 -21.00
C ALA A 289 -18.46 13.46 -19.82
N ASN A 290 -17.30 12.85 -19.55
CA ASN A 290 -16.54 13.06 -18.31
C ASN A 290 -15.24 13.84 -18.44
N LEU A 291 -14.73 14.08 -19.66
CA LEU A 291 -13.48 14.79 -19.91
C LEU A 291 -13.72 16.07 -20.71
N PRO A 292 -12.88 17.09 -20.52
CA PRO A 292 -12.97 18.31 -21.30
C PRO A 292 -12.39 18.11 -22.72
N PRO A 293 -12.84 18.88 -23.72
CA PRO A 293 -12.43 18.69 -25.11
C PRO A 293 -10.93 18.85 -25.37
N ASN A 294 -10.20 19.67 -24.61
CA ASN A 294 -8.74 19.84 -24.76
C ASN A 294 -7.96 18.54 -24.50
N ILE A 295 -8.45 17.68 -23.61
CA ILE A 295 -7.85 16.35 -23.37
C ILE A 295 -8.19 15.35 -24.48
N LEU A 296 -9.35 15.52 -25.12
CA LEU A 296 -9.89 14.58 -26.11
C LEU A 296 -9.61 14.95 -27.58
N LYS A 297 -9.18 16.19 -27.85
CA LYS A 297 -8.98 16.76 -29.20
C LYS A 297 -7.48 16.97 -29.52
N GLY A 298 -6.67 15.96 -29.23
CA GLY A 298 -5.28 15.88 -29.71
C GLY A 298 -5.19 15.22 -31.09
N THR A 299 -3.97 14.86 -31.50
CA THR A 299 -3.71 13.92 -32.60
C THR A 299 -2.58 12.94 -32.26
N GLY A 300 -2.41 12.59 -30.98
CA GLY A 300 -1.21 11.95 -30.44
C GLY A 300 -1.45 10.68 -29.65
N ALA A 301 -0.36 10.03 -29.22
CA ALA A 301 -0.39 8.80 -28.42
C ALA A 301 -1.16 8.97 -27.09
N VAL A 302 -1.07 10.15 -26.46
CA VAL A 302 -1.77 10.50 -25.21
C VAL A 302 -3.29 10.42 -25.39
N GLU A 303 -3.83 11.02 -26.44
CA GLU A 303 -5.27 11.02 -26.71
C GLU A 303 -5.79 9.60 -26.97
N LYS A 304 -5.07 8.82 -27.78
CA LYS A 304 -5.42 7.42 -28.07
C LYS A 304 -5.41 6.59 -26.79
N ALA A 305 -4.37 6.72 -25.97
CA ALA A 305 -4.25 6.04 -24.68
C ALA A 305 -5.42 6.38 -23.74
N ILE A 306 -5.79 7.66 -23.64
CA ILE A 306 -6.92 8.10 -22.81
C ILE A 306 -8.23 7.54 -23.37
N LYS A 307 -8.51 7.68 -24.68
CA LYS A 307 -9.74 7.12 -25.26
C LYS A 307 -9.86 5.62 -25.04
N PHE A 308 -8.75 4.88 -25.16
CA PHE A 308 -8.71 3.46 -24.88
C PHE A 308 -8.94 3.14 -23.40
N LEU A 309 -8.26 3.83 -22.47
CA LEU A 309 -8.49 3.68 -21.02
C LEU A 309 -9.97 3.80 -20.63
N TRP A 310 -10.69 4.72 -21.29
CA TRP A 310 -12.10 4.96 -21.03
C TRP A 310 -13.05 3.94 -21.67
N THR A 311 -12.56 2.95 -22.43
CA THR A 311 -13.37 1.81 -22.86
C THR A 311 -13.48 0.72 -21.80
N ALA A 312 -12.64 0.77 -20.75
CA ALA A 312 -12.66 -0.22 -19.68
C ALA A 312 -14.00 -0.20 -18.90
N SER A 313 -14.62 -1.36 -18.71
CA SER A 313 -15.89 -1.49 -17.99
C SER A 313 -15.74 -1.61 -16.47
N ASP A 314 -14.59 -2.09 -16.01
CA ASP A 314 -14.34 -2.48 -14.63
C ASP A 314 -12.88 -2.25 -14.21
N LEU A 315 -12.60 -2.43 -12.91
CA LEU A 315 -11.28 -2.24 -12.33
C LEU A 315 -10.25 -3.26 -12.85
N ASP A 316 -10.67 -4.48 -13.16
CA ASP A 316 -9.75 -5.54 -13.62
C ASP A 316 -9.22 -5.21 -15.00
N GLN A 317 -10.08 -4.74 -15.91
CA GLN A 317 -9.66 -4.24 -17.21
C GLN A 317 -8.72 -3.05 -17.07
N ILE A 318 -9.02 -2.07 -16.21
CA ILE A 318 -8.09 -0.95 -16.00
C ILE A 318 -6.76 -1.45 -15.43
N SER A 319 -6.79 -2.36 -14.46
CA SER A 319 -5.58 -2.96 -13.88
C SER A 319 -4.73 -3.62 -14.96
N GLN A 320 -5.34 -4.38 -15.87
CA GLN A 320 -4.65 -4.99 -17.02
C GLN A 320 -4.08 -3.94 -17.99
N MET A 321 -4.81 -2.85 -18.24
CA MET A 321 -4.37 -1.76 -19.11
C MET A 321 -3.21 -0.97 -18.51
N LEU A 322 -3.19 -0.77 -17.19
CA LEU A 322 -2.11 -0.12 -16.46
C LEU A 322 -0.93 -1.06 -16.18
N SER A 323 -1.15 -2.38 -16.26
CA SER A 323 -0.11 -3.38 -16.06
C SER A 323 0.94 -3.34 -17.16
N ARG A 324 2.13 -3.88 -16.83
CA ARG A 324 3.23 -4.04 -17.78
C ARG A 324 2.76 -4.82 -19.00
N HIS A 325 3.12 -4.32 -20.18
CA HIS A 325 2.78 -5.02 -21.39
C HIS A 325 3.67 -6.26 -21.64
N PRO A 326 3.13 -7.44 -22.00
CA PRO A 326 3.94 -8.66 -22.17
C PRO A 326 4.97 -8.61 -23.29
N LYS A 327 4.75 -7.78 -24.32
CA LYS A 327 5.64 -7.65 -25.49
C LYS A 327 6.74 -6.59 -25.31
N THR A 328 6.74 -5.82 -24.23
CA THR A 328 7.89 -4.95 -23.94
C THR A 328 9.05 -5.81 -23.49
N ARG A 329 10.24 -5.64 -24.10
CA ARG A 329 11.47 -6.31 -23.62
C ARG A 329 11.87 -5.86 -22.21
N ASP A 330 11.34 -4.71 -21.80
CA ASP A 330 11.49 -4.18 -20.47
C ASP A 330 10.60 -4.93 -19.47
N THR A 331 11.22 -5.44 -18.41
CA THR A 331 10.58 -6.21 -17.34
C THR A 331 10.01 -5.32 -16.23
N HIS A 332 10.27 -4.02 -16.25
CA HIS A 332 9.97 -3.19 -15.10
C HIS A 332 8.49 -2.76 -15.00
N PRO A 333 8.00 -2.50 -13.77
CA PRO A 333 6.70 -1.90 -13.49
C PRO A 333 6.38 -0.58 -14.16
N THR A 334 5.12 -0.37 -14.49
CA THR A 334 4.54 0.98 -14.62
C THR A 334 4.48 1.69 -13.26
N ALA A 335 4.53 3.02 -13.29
CA ALA A 335 4.56 3.84 -12.08
C ALA A 335 3.19 3.99 -11.38
N LEU A 336 2.09 3.70 -12.07
CA LEU A 336 0.73 3.69 -11.50
C LEU A 336 0.14 2.29 -11.58
N ARG A 337 -0.38 1.79 -10.46
CA ARG A 337 -0.96 0.45 -10.35
C ARG A 337 -2.23 0.42 -9.50
N ILE A 338 -3.00 -0.64 -9.65
CA ILE A 338 -4.12 -0.97 -8.76
C ILE A 338 -3.69 -2.18 -7.93
N ASN A 339 -3.55 -1.99 -6.63
CA ASN A 339 -3.23 -3.07 -5.69
C ASN A 339 -4.50 -3.57 -5.02
N THR A 340 -4.54 -4.89 -4.82
CA THR A 340 -5.66 -5.60 -4.22
C THR A 340 -5.25 -6.05 -2.83
N HIS A 341 -5.96 -5.56 -1.81
CA HIS A 341 -5.69 -5.86 -0.41
C HIS A 341 -6.76 -6.80 0.13
N LYS A 342 -6.35 -8.01 0.48
CA LYS A 342 -7.21 -8.97 1.17
C LYS A 342 -7.26 -8.67 2.67
N HIS A 343 -8.46 -8.69 3.23
CA HIS A 343 -8.75 -8.42 4.63
C HIS A 343 -8.89 -9.71 5.45
N GLU A 344 -8.88 -9.60 6.79
CA GLU A 344 -9.00 -10.77 7.66
C GLU A 344 -10.36 -11.49 7.55
N ASP A 345 -11.40 -10.77 7.15
CA ASP A 345 -12.75 -11.29 6.87
C ASP A 345 -12.92 -11.80 5.44
N ASP A 346 -11.81 -12.04 4.73
CA ASP A 346 -11.74 -12.44 3.32
C ASP A 346 -12.31 -11.42 2.33
N SER A 347 -12.75 -10.24 2.79
CA SER A 347 -13.12 -9.15 1.90
C SER A 347 -11.89 -8.57 1.20
N VAL A 348 -12.12 -7.86 0.10
CA VAL A 348 -11.07 -7.27 -0.73
C VAL A 348 -11.32 -5.78 -0.88
N SER A 349 -10.25 -5.00 -0.81
CA SER A 349 -10.25 -3.59 -1.20
C SER A 349 -9.19 -3.32 -2.26
N HIS A 350 -9.39 -2.25 -3.03
CA HIS A 350 -8.42 -1.80 -4.02
C HIS A 350 -7.83 -0.46 -3.61
N MET A 351 -6.53 -0.28 -3.85
CA MET A 351 -5.84 1.00 -3.70
C MET A 351 -5.07 1.35 -4.97
N LEU A 352 -5.00 2.64 -5.28
CA LEU A 352 -4.14 3.18 -6.35
C LEU A 352 -2.75 3.41 -5.79
N GLU A 353 -1.75 2.79 -6.38
CA GLU A 353 -0.35 2.90 -5.99
C GLU A 353 0.40 3.81 -6.96
N PHE A 354 1.06 4.83 -6.44
CA PHE A 354 1.93 5.75 -7.17
C PHE A 354 3.38 5.49 -6.81
N ARG A 355 4.24 5.20 -7.79
CA ARG A 355 5.66 4.84 -7.64
C ARG A 355 6.63 5.85 -8.26
N HIS A 356 6.13 7.03 -8.65
CA HIS A 356 6.89 8.01 -9.44
C HIS A 356 8.05 8.64 -8.68
N ALA A 357 7.96 8.79 -7.35
CA ALA A 357 8.98 9.46 -6.56
C ALA A 357 10.12 8.52 -6.13
N GLN A 358 11.33 9.08 -6.10
CA GLN A 358 12.51 8.45 -5.50
C GLN A 358 12.35 8.43 -3.97
N ALA A 359 12.85 7.37 -3.31
CA ALA A 359 12.95 7.34 -1.86
C ALA A 359 13.75 8.55 -1.33
N ALA A 360 13.33 9.11 -0.19
CA ALA A 360 14.10 10.13 0.51
C ALA A 360 13.77 10.14 2.01
N PHE A 361 14.79 10.28 2.85
CA PHE A 361 14.64 10.64 4.28
C PHE A 361 14.63 12.16 4.47
N ASN A 362 13.91 12.87 3.60
CA ASN A 362 13.67 14.32 3.70
C ASN A 362 12.18 14.55 3.91
N GLN A 363 11.80 14.96 5.12
CA GLN A 363 10.40 15.16 5.51
C GLN A 363 9.65 16.11 4.56
N GLY A 364 10.26 17.25 4.20
CA GLY A 364 9.64 18.20 3.27
C GLY A 364 9.39 17.62 1.88
N PHE A 365 10.31 16.80 1.36
CA PHE A 365 10.10 16.11 0.09
C PHE A 365 8.96 15.09 0.18
N VAL A 366 8.97 14.25 1.23
CA VAL A 366 7.96 13.22 1.44
C VAL A 366 6.57 13.83 1.61
N ASP A 367 6.45 14.85 2.45
CA ASP A 367 5.20 15.57 2.70
C ASP A 367 4.62 16.17 1.41
N ASN A 368 5.46 16.81 0.60
CA ASN A 368 5.05 17.41 -0.67
C ASN A 368 4.63 16.35 -1.70
N TRP A 369 5.36 15.23 -1.78
CA TRP A 369 4.98 14.13 -2.66
C TRP A 369 3.63 13.53 -2.27
N VAL A 370 3.44 13.20 -0.98
CA VAL A 370 2.18 12.65 -0.48
C VAL A 370 1.04 13.64 -0.77
N ARG A 371 1.22 14.93 -0.48
CA ARG A 371 0.20 15.97 -0.79
C ARG A 371 -0.13 16.06 -2.27
N LEU A 372 0.87 15.96 -3.15
CA LEU A 372 0.63 15.97 -4.59
C LEU A 372 -0.23 14.78 -5.01
N VAL A 373 0.11 13.56 -4.58
CA VAL A 373 -0.67 12.35 -4.88
C VAL A 373 -2.10 12.46 -4.35
N LEU A 374 -2.25 12.87 -3.09
CA LEU A 374 -3.57 13.10 -2.49
C LEU A 374 -4.38 14.14 -3.26
N THR A 375 -3.74 15.19 -3.77
CA THR A 375 -4.40 16.23 -4.57
C THR A 375 -4.86 15.68 -5.92
N VAL A 376 -4.03 14.89 -6.62
CA VAL A 376 -4.41 14.21 -7.87
C VAL A 376 -5.66 13.34 -7.64
N CYS A 377 -5.68 12.53 -6.59
CA CYS A 377 -6.83 11.70 -6.25
C CYS A 377 -8.07 12.53 -5.88
N LYS A 378 -7.91 13.58 -5.06
CA LYS A 378 -9.04 14.46 -4.69
C LYS A 378 -9.67 15.11 -5.91
N VAL A 379 -8.87 15.61 -6.85
CA VAL A 379 -9.37 16.18 -8.11
C VAL A 379 -10.13 15.13 -8.91
N ALA A 380 -9.58 13.92 -9.07
CA ALA A 380 -10.25 12.83 -9.78
C ALA A 380 -11.59 12.43 -9.13
N PHE A 381 -11.70 12.57 -7.81
CA PHE A 381 -12.87 12.14 -7.04
C PHE A 381 -13.96 13.23 -6.92
N LEU A 382 -13.76 14.39 -7.56
CA LEU A 382 -14.76 15.44 -7.63
C LEU A 382 -15.99 15.01 -8.45
N PRO A 383 -17.17 15.64 -8.24
CA PRO A 383 -18.29 15.53 -9.17
C PRO A 383 -17.86 15.86 -10.61
N THR A 384 -18.46 15.18 -11.60
CA THR A 384 -18.06 15.23 -13.01
C THR A 384 -17.84 16.65 -13.54
N GLU A 385 -18.78 17.56 -13.30
CA GLU A 385 -18.67 18.94 -13.78
C GLU A 385 -17.46 19.67 -13.18
N ARG A 386 -17.17 19.46 -11.90
CA ARG A 386 -16.01 20.07 -11.24
C ARG A 386 -14.70 19.45 -11.71
N PHE A 387 -14.67 18.13 -11.88
CA PHE A 387 -13.52 17.44 -12.45
C PHE A 387 -13.18 17.98 -13.85
N LYS A 388 -14.19 18.10 -14.73
CA LYS A 388 -14.00 18.65 -16.08
C LYS A 388 -13.44 20.06 -16.08
N LEU A 389 -13.97 20.92 -15.20
CA LEU A 389 -13.49 22.30 -15.07
C LEU A 389 -12.02 22.37 -14.64
N VAL A 390 -11.62 21.60 -13.63
CA VAL A 390 -10.22 21.58 -13.16
C VAL A 390 -9.29 21.03 -14.24
N VAL A 391 -9.69 19.93 -14.90
CA VAL A 391 -8.87 19.31 -15.95
C VAL A 391 -8.76 20.18 -17.20
N ALA A 392 -9.76 21.02 -17.49
CA ALA A 392 -9.69 21.96 -18.62
C ALA A 392 -8.64 23.06 -18.44
N MET A 393 -8.14 23.26 -17.22
CA MET A 393 -7.10 24.24 -16.88
C MET A 393 -5.68 23.65 -16.91
N LEU A 394 -5.56 22.33 -17.08
CA LEU A 394 -4.30 21.63 -17.33
C LEU A 394 -3.98 21.70 -18.83
#